data_AF-A0A2V8KZ39-F1
#
_entry.id   AF-A0A2V8KZ39-F1
#
_cell.length_a   1.000
_cell.length_b   1.000
_cell.length_c   1.000
_cell.angle_alpha   90.00
_cell.angle_beta   90.00
_cell.angle_gamma   90.00
#
_symmetry.space_group_name_H-M   'P 1'
#
loop_
_entity.id
_entity.type
_entity.pdbx_description
1 polymer ?
#
loop_
_entity_poly.entity_id
_entity_poly.type
_entity_poly.pdbx_seq_one_letter_code
_entity_poly.pdbx_strand_id
1 'polypeptide(L)'
;MRTSANPYVLQQVKSTLLNLELKRSELLSKFTPDYRPVQEVEAQIAQAREALAREEKDPVREETTDRDTTHEWIVGELAKARAELTALRARATAVSQIVSTYRSQAGQLSETEITQQDLIRSAKTAEENFLLYTRKQEEARIRDALDRQRIVNVSAAEEATVPALPSSPNRPMNLVLGALLACLASVGLACTVDYLDSSFRTPREVEIFLSTPVLAALPKN
;
A
#
# COMPACT_ATOMS: atom_id res chain seq x y z
N MET A 1 26.69 56.19 -24.75
CA MET A 1 28.10 56.66 -24.82
C MET A 1 28.23 57.62 -26.00
N ARG A 2 28.27 58.93 -25.76
CA ARG A 2 28.64 59.91 -26.80
C ARG A 2 29.91 60.60 -26.30
N THR A 3 31.04 60.31 -26.91
CA THR A 3 32.30 61.02 -26.64
C THR A 3 32.18 62.40 -27.24
N SER A 4 32.02 63.43 -26.42
CA SER A 4 32.19 64.82 -26.87
C SER A 4 33.55 65.31 -26.39
N ALA A 5 34.58 65.16 -27.23
CA ALA A 5 35.79 65.97 -27.08
C ALA A 5 35.37 67.43 -27.22
N ASN A 6 35.72 68.32 -26.28
CA ASN A 6 35.36 69.72 -26.37
C ASN A 6 36.08 70.36 -27.57
N PRO A 7 35.40 70.55 -28.72
CA PRO A 7 36.08 70.88 -29.98
C PRO A 7 36.68 72.29 -29.95
N TYR A 8 36.19 73.14 -29.05
CA TYR A 8 36.63 74.52 -28.88
C TYR A 8 38.05 74.61 -28.31
N VAL A 9 38.37 73.79 -27.31
CA VAL A 9 39.68 73.79 -26.63
C VAL A 9 40.78 73.30 -27.57
N LEU A 10 40.53 72.20 -28.30
CA LEU A 10 41.46 71.69 -29.32
C LEU A 10 41.70 72.70 -30.44
N GLN A 11 40.66 73.41 -30.88
CA GLN A 11 40.78 74.43 -31.92
C GLN A 11 41.62 75.63 -31.45
N GLN A 12 41.48 76.03 -30.19
CA GLN A 12 42.26 77.13 -29.59
C GLN A 12 43.74 76.76 -29.38
N VAL A 13 44.04 75.51 -29.00
CA VAL A 13 45.42 75.03 -28.88
C VAL A 13 46.08 74.93 -30.27
N LYS A 14 45.35 74.47 -31.29
CA LYS A 14 45.85 74.42 -32.68
C LYS A 14 46.16 75.81 -33.25
N SER A 15 45.32 76.81 -32.96
CA SER A 15 45.55 78.19 -33.44
C SER A 15 46.74 78.88 -32.75
N THR A 16 46.90 78.67 -31.44
CA THR A 16 48.05 79.19 -30.69
C THR A 16 49.37 78.56 -31.13
N LEU A 17 49.39 77.25 -31.41
CA LEU A 17 50.55 76.55 -31.97
C LEU A 17 50.98 77.14 -33.33
N LEU A 18 50.02 77.35 -34.24
CA LEU A 18 50.30 77.94 -35.56
C LEU A 18 50.92 79.34 -35.44
N ASN A 19 50.42 80.17 -34.54
CA ASN A 19 50.97 81.50 -34.30
C ASN A 19 52.42 81.46 -33.77
N LEU A 20 52.74 80.49 -32.90
CA LEU A 20 54.10 80.29 -32.39
C LEU A 20 55.05 79.79 -33.49
N GLU A 21 54.61 78.90 -34.37
CA GLU A 21 55.40 78.42 -35.52
C GLU A 21 55.71 79.53 -36.53
N LEU A 22 54.74 80.42 -36.78
CA LEU A 22 54.94 81.62 -37.60
C LEU A 22 55.96 82.57 -36.94
N LYS A 23 55.85 82.80 -35.63
CA LYS A 23 56.78 83.64 -34.87
C LYS A 23 58.20 83.09 -34.88
N ARG A 24 58.36 81.75 -34.78
CA ARG A 24 59.65 81.08 -34.93
C ARG A 24 60.25 81.32 -36.32
N SER A 25 59.43 81.17 -37.37
CA SER A 25 59.87 81.38 -38.75
C SER A 25 60.30 82.83 -39.00
N GLU A 26 59.61 83.81 -38.44
CA GLU A 26 60.02 85.22 -38.50
C GLU A 26 61.35 85.45 -37.76
N LEU A 27 61.50 84.91 -36.55
CA LEU A 27 62.74 85.06 -35.78
C LEU A 27 63.94 84.40 -36.48
N LEU A 28 63.76 83.23 -37.09
CA LEU A 28 64.80 82.53 -37.85
C LEU A 28 65.18 83.22 -39.17
N SER A 29 64.35 84.13 -39.69
CA SER A 29 64.70 84.95 -40.85
C SER A 29 65.68 86.07 -40.53
N LYS A 30 65.73 86.51 -39.27
CA LYS A 30 66.53 87.67 -38.80
C LYS A 30 67.63 87.27 -37.82
N PHE A 31 67.50 86.13 -37.14
CA PHE A 31 68.40 85.70 -36.06
C PHE A 31 68.83 84.24 -36.24
N THR A 32 69.99 83.89 -35.67
CA THR A 32 70.49 82.52 -35.67
C THR A 32 69.69 81.63 -34.69
N PRO A 33 69.64 80.30 -34.91
CA PRO A 33 68.95 79.36 -34.02
C PRO A 33 69.39 79.40 -32.55
N ASP A 34 70.63 79.86 -32.29
CA ASP A 34 71.21 79.95 -30.95
C ASP A 34 70.82 81.23 -30.17
N TYR A 35 69.96 82.07 -30.76
CA TYR A 35 69.48 83.29 -30.12
C TYR A 35 68.36 82.95 -29.13
N ARG A 36 68.50 83.39 -27.87
CA ARG A 36 67.61 83.05 -26.75
C ARG A 36 66.10 83.18 -27.02
N PRO A 37 65.60 84.24 -27.69
CA PRO A 37 64.19 84.33 -28.09
C PRO A 37 63.69 83.22 -29.03
N VAL A 38 64.57 82.65 -29.87
CA VAL A 38 64.22 81.51 -30.74
C VAL A 38 64.04 80.25 -29.88
N GLN A 39 64.96 80.02 -28.94
CA GLN A 39 64.88 78.89 -28.00
C GLN A 39 63.64 78.97 -27.10
N GLU A 40 63.27 80.17 -26.65
CA GLU A 40 62.05 80.40 -25.87
C GLU A 40 60.78 80.05 -26.67
N VAL A 41 60.71 80.44 -27.95
CA VAL A 41 59.59 80.09 -28.82
C VAL A 41 59.57 78.59 -29.15
N GLU A 42 60.73 77.96 -29.35
CA GLU A 42 60.81 76.50 -29.52
C GLU A 42 60.33 75.73 -28.30
N ALA A 43 60.69 76.19 -27.09
CA ALA A 43 60.19 75.61 -25.85
C ALA A 43 58.66 75.76 -25.73
N GLN A 44 58.10 76.91 -26.10
CA GLN A 44 56.65 77.14 -26.12
C GLN A 44 55.93 76.25 -27.15
N ILE A 45 56.51 76.04 -28.34
CA ILE A 45 55.98 75.12 -29.36
C ILE A 45 56.00 73.68 -28.84
N ALA A 46 57.09 73.26 -28.20
CA ALA A 46 57.19 71.91 -27.62
C ALA A 46 56.11 71.68 -26.55
N GLN A 47 55.92 72.64 -25.65
CA GLN A 47 54.90 72.57 -24.60
C GLN A 47 53.49 72.55 -25.17
N ALA A 48 53.19 73.37 -26.19
CA ALA A 48 51.89 73.40 -26.85
C ALA A 48 51.58 72.09 -27.60
N ARG A 49 52.58 71.50 -28.27
CA ARG A 49 52.45 70.18 -28.92
C ARG A 49 52.21 69.07 -27.91
N GLU A 50 52.88 69.11 -26.77
CA GLU A 50 52.68 68.12 -25.71
C GLU A 50 51.28 68.24 -25.08
N ALA A 51 50.80 69.47 -24.84
CA ALA A 51 49.44 69.70 -24.36
C ALA A 51 48.40 69.18 -25.36
N LEU A 52 48.59 69.41 -26.66
CA LEU A 52 47.72 68.88 -27.71
C LEU A 52 47.75 67.34 -27.76
N ALA A 53 48.92 66.73 -27.64
CA ALA A 53 49.07 65.28 -27.64
C ALA A 53 48.45 64.61 -26.39
N ARG A 54 48.43 65.31 -25.25
CA ARG A 54 47.73 64.86 -24.04
C ARG A 54 46.22 64.93 -24.22
N GLU A 55 45.71 66.03 -24.74
CA GLU A 55 44.27 66.23 -24.99
C GLU A 55 43.73 65.30 -26.10
N GLU A 56 44.52 65.01 -27.14
CA GLU A 56 44.14 64.04 -28.19
C GLU A 56 44.21 62.58 -27.70
N LYS A 57 45.04 62.26 -26.70
CA LYS A 57 45.15 60.90 -26.13
C LYS A 57 44.13 60.62 -25.03
N ASP A 58 43.71 61.65 -24.31
CA ASP A 58 42.81 61.52 -23.16
C ASP A 58 41.65 62.52 -23.30
N PRO A 59 40.74 62.32 -24.28
CA PRO A 59 39.58 63.19 -24.42
C PRO A 59 38.78 63.12 -23.12
N VAL A 60 38.60 64.28 -22.46
CA VAL A 60 37.84 64.41 -21.22
C VAL A 60 36.52 63.65 -21.34
N ARG A 61 36.45 62.48 -20.66
CA ARG A 61 35.25 61.66 -20.55
C ARG A 61 34.34 62.30 -19.52
N GLU A 62 33.40 63.12 -19.96
CA GLU A 62 32.19 63.34 -19.19
C GLU A 62 31.34 62.06 -19.26
N GLU A 63 31.56 61.15 -18.32
CA GLU A 63 30.59 60.09 -18.05
C GLU A 63 29.43 60.71 -17.27
N THR A 64 28.44 61.24 -18.00
CA THR A 64 27.10 61.35 -17.44
C THR A 64 26.65 59.94 -17.10
N THR A 65 26.76 59.58 -15.82
CA THR A 65 26.10 58.41 -15.25
C THR A 65 24.61 58.70 -15.22
N ASP A 66 23.97 58.73 -16.39
CA ASP A 66 22.53 58.65 -16.48
C ASP A 66 22.18 57.24 -15.99
N ARG A 67 21.67 57.18 -14.77
CA ARG A 67 21.14 55.95 -14.19
C ARG A 67 20.10 55.38 -15.14
N ASP A 68 20.31 54.15 -15.61
CA ASP A 68 19.35 53.45 -16.44
C ASP A 68 18.10 53.15 -15.61
N THR A 69 17.11 54.04 -15.71
CA THR A 69 15.83 53.96 -14.98
C THR A 69 15.05 52.68 -15.29
N THR A 70 15.32 52.05 -16.44
CA THR A 70 14.69 50.78 -16.83
C THR A 70 15.28 49.61 -16.04
N HIS A 71 16.60 49.61 -15.84
CA HIS A 71 17.26 48.61 -14.99
C HIS A 71 16.79 48.69 -13.54
N GLU A 72 16.69 49.90 -12.96
CA GLU A 72 16.17 50.08 -11.59
C GLU A 72 14.72 49.58 -11.44
N TRP A 73 13.87 49.85 -12.43
CA TRP A 73 12.49 49.34 -12.44
C TRP A 73 12.43 47.81 -12.48
N ILE A 74 13.21 47.16 -13.35
CA ILE A 74 13.26 45.69 -13.44
C ILE A 74 13.75 45.06 -12.13
N VAL A 75 14.78 45.63 -11.50
CA VAL A 75 15.28 45.16 -10.20
C VAL A 75 14.20 45.28 -9.11
N GLY A 76 13.46 46.40 -9.11
CA GLY A 76 12.31 46.58 -8.22
C GLY A 76 11.21 45.55 -8.43
N GLU A 77 10.82 45.30 -9.68
CA GLU A 77 9.78 44.31 -10.01
C GLU A 77 10.22 42.88 -9.66
N LEU A 78 11.49 42.55 -9.90
CA LEU A 78 12.07 41.26 -9.54
C LEU A 78 12.14 41.07 -8.01
N ALA A 79 12.46 42.12 -7.25
CA ALA A 79 12.41 42.08 -5.79
C ALA A 79 10.98 41.85 -5.27
N LYS A 80 9.99 42.54 -5.87
CA LYS A 80 8.57 42.36 -5.56
C LYS A 80 8.09 40.94 -5.87
N ALA A 81 8.36 40.43 -7.07
CA ALA A 81 7.99 39.07 -7.47
C ALA A 81 8.65 38.00 -6.58
N ARG A 82 9.90 38.21 -6.15
CA ARG A 82 10.56 37.32 -5.17
C ARG A 82 9.86 37.34 -3.82
N ALA A 83 9.51 38.53 -3.31
CA ALA A 83 8.78 38.66 -2.05
C ALA A 83 7.42 37.97 -2.11
N GLU A 84 6.66 38.18 -3.20
CA GLU A 84 5.37 37.51 -3.43
C GLU A 84 5.54 35.98 -3.48
N LEU A 85 6.53 35.47 -4.22
CA LEU A 85 6.81 34.04 -4.29
C LEU A 85 7.14 33.44 -2.91
N THR A 86 7.93 34.14 -2.09
CA THR A 86 8.24 33.69 -0.72
C THR A 86 6.99 33.67 0.16
N ALA A 87 6.13 34.69 0.06
CA ALA A 87 4.88 34.74 0.80
C ALA A 87 3.91 33.62 0.37
N LEU A 88 3.77 33.37 -0.94
CA LEU A 88 2.95 32.28 -1.47
C LEU A 88 3.46 30.91 -1.02
N ARG A 89 4.78 30.70 -1.03
CA ARG A 89 5.38 29.45 -0.54
C ARG A 89 5.12 29.25 0.95
N ALA A 90 5.32 30.27 1.78
CA ALA A 90 5.03 30.20 3.20
C ALA A 90 3.54 29.87 3.46
N ARG A 91 2.64 30.49 2.70
CA ARG A 91 1.20 30.20 2.77
C ARG A 91 0.87 28.76 2.35
N ALA A 92 1.48 28.27 1.27
CA ALA A 92 1.30 26.89 0.81
C ALA A 92 1.77 25.89 1.88
N THR A 93 2.92 26.13 2.50
CA THR A 93 3.43 25.30 3.60
C THR A 93 2.49 25.32 4.81
N ALA A 94 2.03 26.49 5.25
CA ALA A 94 1.09 26.62 6.36
C ALA A 94 -0.24 25.88 6.09
N VAL A 95 -0.80 26.04 4.89
CA VAL A 95 -2.04 25.33 4.51
C VAL A 95 -1.80 23.82 4.43
N SER A 96 -0.66 23.37 3.92
CA SER A 96 -0.34 21.94 3.86
C SER A 96 -0.26 21.30 5.24
N GLN A 97 0.30 22.02 6.23
CA GLN A 97 0.34 21.58 7.63
C GLN A 97 -1.08 21.46 8.20
N ILE A 98 -1.92 22.48 7.99
CA ILE A 98 -3.32 22.46 8.43
C ILE A 98 -4.05 21.25 7.82
N VAL A 99 -3.93 21.03 6.51
CA VAL A 99 -4.55 19.88 5.82
C VAL A 99 -4.06 18.55 6.38
N SER A 100 -2.76 18.42 6.67
CA SER A 100 -2.20 17.19 7.26
C SER A 100 -2.77 16.91 8.66
N THR A 101 -2.91 17.95 9.50
CA THR A 101 -3.52 17.84 10.83
C THR A 101 -4.98 17.44 10.74
N TYR A 102 -5.77 18.08 9.88
CA TYR A 102 -7.18 17.72 9.68
C TYR A 102 -7.35 16.30 9.14
N ARG A 103 -6.47 15.84 8.23
CA ARG A 103 -6.48 14.46 7.75
C ARG A 103 -6.18 13.47 8.87
N SER A 104 -5.20 13.76 9.72
CA SER A 104 -4.89 12.91 10.88
C SER A 104 -6.06 12.85 11.86
N GLN A 105 -6.69 14.00 12.14
CA GLN A 105 -7.86 14.05 13.03
C GLN A 105 -9.06 13.31 12.45
N ALA A 106 -9.32 13.45 11.15
CA ALA A 106 -10.39 12.70 10.47
C ALA A 106 -10.13 11.18 10.50
N GLY A 107 -8.88 10.76 10.33
CA GLY A 107 -8.48 9.35 10.49
C GLY A 107 -8.76 8.82 11.90
N GLN A 108 -8.32 9.53 12.93
CA GLN A 108 -8.55 9.17 14.33
C GLN A 108 -10.05 9.14 14.69
N LEU A 109 -10.82 10.10 14.18
CA LEU A 109 -12.27 10.15 14.41
C LEU A 109 -12.96 8.95 13.76
N SER A 110 -12.56 8.58 12.54
CA SER A 110 -13.10 7.40 11.85
C SER A 110 -12.78 6.10 12.58
N GLU A 111 -11.56 5.94 13.09
CA GLU A 111 -11.21 4.79 13.94
C GLU A 111 -12.04 4.75 15.23
N THR A 112 -12.18 5.91 15.89
CA THR A 112 -12.98 6.04 17.11
C THR A 112 -14.45 5.70 16.85
N GLU A 113 -15.02 6.14 15.74
CA GLU A 113 -16.39 5.83 15.33
C GLU A 113 -16.60 4.31 15.13
N ILE A 114 -15.65 3.61 14.49
CA ILE A 114 -15.70 2.15 14.32
C ILE A 114 -15.68 1.47 15.70
N THR A 115 -14.75 1.85 16.58
CA THR A 115 -14.68 1.26 17.92
C THR A 115 -15.94 1.54 18.75
N GLN A 116 -16.51 2.74 18.63
CA GLN A 116 -17.75 3.11 19.29
C GLN A 116 -18.91 2.25 18.77
N GLN A 117 -19.02 2.06 17.47
CA GLN A 117 -20.09 1.25 16.88
C GLN A 117 -20.00 -0.22 17.29
N ASP A 118 -18.79 -0.77 17.39
CA ASP A 118 -18.55 -2.11 17.89
C ASP A 118 -18.90 -2.23 19.39
N LEU A 119 -18.54 -1.24 20.21
CA LEU A 119 -18.93 -1.19 21.62
C LEU A 119 -20.44 -1.12 21.79
N ILE A 120 -21.14 -0.27 21.03
CA ILE A 120 -22.60 -0.18 21.04
C ILE A 120 -23.23 -1.52 20.64
N ARG A 121 -22.71 -2.17 19.60
CA ARG A 121 -23.19 -3.50 19.17
C ARG A 121 -22.99 -4.53 20.28
N SER A 122 -21.82 -4.55 20.91
CA SER A 122 -21.50 -5.49 21.99
C SER A 122 -22.38 -5.28 23.22
N ALA A 123 -22.63 -4.01 23.61
CA ALA A 123 -23.49 -3.66 24.73
C ALA A 123 -24.94 -4.08 24.45
N LYS A 124 -25.44 -3.83 23.24
CA LYS A 124 -26.79 -4.24 22.81
C LYS A 124 -26.94 -5.77 22.83
N THR A 125 -25.97 -6.51 22.30
CA THR A 125 -25.99 -7.98 22.36
C THR A 125 -25.93 -8.50 23.79
N ALA A 126 -25.13 -7.89 24.66
CA ALA A 126 -25.07 -8.26 26.08
C ALA A 126 -26.40 -8.00 26.80
N GLU A 127 -27.05 -6.87 26.53
CA GLU A 127 -28.37 -6.53 27.05
C GLU A 127 -29.44 -7.53 26.57
N GLU A 128 -29.50 -7.81 25.26
CA GLU A 128 -30.44 -8.78 24.69
C GLU A 128 -30.25 -10.19 25.28
N ASN A 129 -29.00 -10.64 25.43
CA ASN A 129 -28.69 -11.91 26.07
C ASN A 129 -29.11 -11.93 27.53
N PHE A 130 -28.82 -10.87 28.29
CA PHE A 130 -29.23 -10.77 29.69
C PHE A 130 -30.75 -10.86 29.85
N LEU A 131 -31.50 -10.13 29.01
CA LEU A 131 -32.97 -10.17 29.01
C LEU A 131 -33.50 -11.55 28.61
N LEU A 132 -32.89 -12.21 27.61
CA LEU A 132 -33.24 -13.56 27.20
C LEU A 132 -33.05 -14.56 28.35
N TYR A 133 -31.90 -14.55 29.02
CA TYR A 133 -31.62 -15.45 30.13
C TYR A 133 -32.54 -15.19 31.32
N THR A 134 -32.78 -13.93 31.65
CA THR A 134 -33.74 -13.55 32.70
C THR A 134 -35.14 -14.09 32.40
N ARG A 135 -35.62 -13.92 31.17
CA ARG A 135 -36.91 -14.47 30.75
C ARG A 135 -36.95 -15.99 30.83
N LYS A 136 -35.90 -16.67 30.36
CA LYS A 136 -35.80 -18.15 30.42
C LYS A 136 -35.76 -18.66 31.85
N GLN A 137 -35.10 -17.95 32.76
CA GLN A 137 -35.08 -18.28 34.18
C GLN A 137 -36.47 -18.16 34.80
N GLU A 138 -37.20 -17.07 34.52
CA GLU A 138 -38.58 -16.92 35.00
C GLU A 138 -39.53 -17.95 34.36
N GLU A 139 -39.41 -18.25 33.07
CA GLU A 139 -40.16 -19.34 32.42
C GLU A 139 -39.89 -20.70 33.09
N ALA A 140 -38.63 -21.02 33.41
CA ALA A 140 -38.26 -22.25 34.10
C ALA A 140 -38.82 -22.28 35.53
N ARG A 141 -38.76 -21.16 36.26
CA ARG A 141 -39.34 -21.03 37.60
C ARG A 141 -40.85 -21.21 37.61
N ILE A 142 -41.56 -20.63 36.63
CA ILE A 142 -43.01 -20.79 36.47
C ILE A 142 -43.34 -22.25 36.15
N ARG A 143 -42.59 -22.89 35.24
CA ARG A 143 -42.77 -24.32 34.92
C ARG A 143 -42.56 -25.21 36.14
N ASP A 144 -41.49 -25.01 36.89
CA ASP A 144 -41.22 -25.78 38.13
C ASP A 144 -42.33 -25.55 39.18
N ALA A 145 -42.83 -24.33 39.32
CA ALA A 145 -43.96 -24.05 40.20
C ALA A 145 -45.26 -24.76 39.76
N LEU A 146 -45.56 -24.78 38.46
CA LEU A 146 -46.72 -25.49 37.89
C LEU A 146 -46.60 -27.01 38.04
N ASP A 147 -45.42 -27.57 37.83
CA ASP A 147 -45.12 -29.00 38.03
C ASP A 147 -45.30 -29.39 39.50
N ARG A 148 -44.77 -28.60 40.45
CA ARG A 148 -44.93 -28.82 41.89
C ARG A 148 -46.40 -28.75 42.34
N GLN A 149 -47.17 -27.84 41.74
CA GLN A 149 -48.60 -27.72 42.03
C GLN A 149 -49.44 -28.79 41.30
N ARG A 150 -48.83 -29.68 40.49
CA ARG A 150 -49.51 -30.65 39.60
C ARG A 150 -50.59 -30.00 38.72
N ILE A 151 -50.41 -28.73 38.35
CA ILE A 151 -51.34 -27.99 37.49
C ILE A 151 -51.11 -28.32 36.02
N VAL A 152 -49.94 -28.88 35.68
CA VAL A 152 -49.74 -29.51 34.37
C VAL A 152 -50.68 -30.70 34.30
N ASN A 153 -51.72 -30.56 33.49
CA ASN A 153 -52.68 -31.60 33.15
C ASN A 153 -51.99 -32.68 32.32
N VAL A 154 -51.01 -33.38 32.89
CA VAL A 154 -50.54 -34.67 32.38
C VAL A 154 -51.59 -35.67 32.84
N SER A 155 -52.78 -35.62 32.24
CA SER A 155 -53.68 -36.76 32.29
C SER A 155 -52.94 -37.89 31.60
N ALA A 156 -52.68 -38.99 32.29
CA ALA A 156 -52.21 -40.21 31.63
C ALA A 156 -53.25 -40.55 30.56
N ALA A 157 -52.91 -40.28 29.29
CA ALA A 157 -53.83 -40.51 28.17
C ALA A 157 -54.13 -42.01 28.04
N GLU A 158 -53.22 -42.85 28.54
CA GLU A 158 -53.31 -44.29 28.52
C GLU A 158 -52.60 -44.84 29.78
N GLU A 159 -53.26 -45.73 30.51
CA GLU A 159 -52.62 -46.47 31.59
C GLU A 159 -51.50 -47.34 31.03
N ALA A 160 -50.43 -47.51 31.81
CA ALA A 160 -49.32 -48.39 31.46
C ALA A 160 -49.82 -49.84 31.33
N THR A 161 -50.17 -50.23 30.10
CA THR A 161 -50.66 -51.57 29.81
C THR A 161 -49.48 -52.53 29.85
N VAL A 162 -49.49 -53.43 30.83
CA VAL A 162 -48.54 -54.54 30.89
C VAL A 162 -48.73 -55.41 29.64
N PRO A 163 -47.66 -55.66 28.86
CA PRO A 163 -47.80 -56.44 27.63
C PRO A 163 -48.27 -57.85 28.00
N ALA A 164 -49.45 -58.24 27.48
CA ALA A 164 -50.05 -59.55 27.75
C ALA A 164 -49.19 -60.71 27.23
N LEU A 165 -48.30 -60.44 26.28
CA LEU A 165 -47.31 -61.38 25.78
C LEU A 165 -45.90 -60.78 25.84
N PRO A 166 -44.87 -61.57 26.22
CA PRO A 166 -43.50 -61.13 26.17
C PRO A 166 -43.08 -60.83 24.71
N SER A 167 -42.53 -59.63 24.47
CA SER A 167 -42.07 -59.20 23.14
C SER A 167 -40.86 -59.99 22.64
N SER A 168 -40.15 -60.66 23.54
CA SER A 168 -39.02 -61.53 23.23
C SER A 168 -38.78 -62.55 24.35
N PRO A 169 -38.23 -63.74 24.05
CA PRO A 169 -38.02 -64.34 22.73
C PRO A 169 -39.25 -65.15 22.24
N ASN A 170 -39.47 -65.16 20.92
CA ASN A 170 -40.53 -65.92 20.25
C ASN A 170 -40.25 -67.43 20.29
N ARG A 171 -40.57 -68.07 21.42
CA ARG A 171 -40.38 -69.51 21.67
C ARG A 171 -40.83 -70.43 20.52
N PRO A 172 -42.02 -70.28 19.91
CA PRO A 172 -42.43 -71.18 18.83
C PRO A 172 -41.58 -71.02 17.57
N MET A 173 -41.20 -69.79 17.21
CA MET A 173 -40.33 -69.51 16.06
C MET A 173 -38.94 -70.14 16.27
N ASN A 174 -38.37 -69.98 17.46
CA ASN A 174 -37.08 -70.57 17.79
C ASN A 174 -37.12 -72.10 17.77
N LEU A 175 -38.22 -72.71 18.21
CA LEU A 175 -38.39 -74.16 18.18
C LEU A 175 -38.47 -74.70 16.75
N VAL A 176 -39.21 -74.01 15.87
CA VAL A 176 -39.30 -74.36 14.45
C VAL A 176 -37.94 -74.23 13.75
N LEU A 177 -37.22 -73.13 13.98
CA LEU A 177 -35.86 -72.96 13.44
C LEU A 177 -34.90 -74.03 13.96
N GLY A 178 -34.96 -74.34 15.26
CA GLY A 178 -34.13 -75.38 15.87
C GLY A 178 -34.41 -76.77 15.28
N ALA A 179 -35.68 -77.13 15.12
CA ALA A 179 -36.06 -78.40 14.49
C ALA A 179 -35.60 -78.49 13.03
N LEU A 180 -35.73 -77.41 12.26
CA LEU A 180 -35.30 -77.37 10.88
C LEU A 180 -33.77 -77.49 10.75
N LEU A 181 -33.01 -76.79 11.58
CA LEU A 181 -31.55 -76.92 11.65
C LEU A 181 -31.11 -78.33 12.08
N ALA A 182 -31.78 -78.92 13.07
CA ALA A 182 -31.48 -80.28 13.51
C ALA A 182 -31.73 -81.32 12.41
N CYS A 183 -32.83 -81.21 11.66
CA CYS A 183 -33.11 -82.09 10.52
C CYS A 183 -32.04 -81.95 9.42
N LEU A 184 -31.67 -80.72 9.05
CA LEU A 184 -30.62 -80.48 8.06
C LEU A 184 -29.27 -81.04 8.53
N ALA A 185 -28.90 -80.81 9.79
CA ALA A 185 -27.67 -81.33 10.37
C ALA A 185 -27.66 -82.86 10.44
N SER A 186 -28.79 -83.49 10.78
CA SER A 186 -28.92 -84.95 10.83
C SER A 186 -28.73 -85.59 9.45
N VAL A 187 -29.37 -85.04 8.41
CA VAL A 187 -29.19 -85.53 7.04
C VAL A 187 -27.75 -85.31 6.57
N GLY A 188 -27.19 -84.13 6.85
CA GLY A 188 -25.80 -83.82 6.53
C GLY A 188 -24.81 -84.78 7.20
N LEU A 189 -25.00 -85.07 8.49
CA LEU A 189 -24.19 -86.03 9.23
C LEU A 189 -24.34 -87.46 8.67
N ALA A 190 -25.56 -87.91 8.38
CA ALA A 190 -25.78 -89.24 7.80
C ALA A 190 -25.06 -89.39 6.44
N CYS A 191 -25.21 -88.40 5.55
CA CYS A 191 -24.50 -88.41 4.25
C CYS A 191 -22.97 -88.33 4.42
N THR A 192 -22.48 -87.57 5.40
CA THR A 192 -21.04 -87.45 5.67
C THR A 192 -20.46 -88.76 6.19
N VAL A 193 -21.16 -89.43 7.10
CA VAL A 193 -20.77 -90.76 7.60
C VAL A 193 -20.78 -91.78 6.48
N ASP A 194 -21.81 -91.78 5.63
CA ASP A 194 -21.89 -92.72 4.51
C ASP A 194 -20.83 -92.44 3.42
N TYR A 195 -20.49 -91.18 3.17
CA TYR A 195 -19.43 -90.80 2.24
C TYR A 195 -18.02 -91.15 2.74
N LEU A 196 -17.78 -91.06 4.07
CA LEU A 196 -16.50 -91.43 4.67
C LEU A 196 -16.38 -92.94 4.96
N ASP A 197 -17.49 -93.68 4.95
CA ASP A 197 -17.48 -95.15 5.06
C ASP A 197 -17.04 -95.77 3.73
N SER A 198 -15.82 -96.28 3.70
CA SER A 198 -15.22 -96.96 2.53
C SER A 198 -15.55 -98.46 2.49
N SER A 199 -16.56 -98.92 3.25
CA SER A 199 -17.02 -100.31 3.22
C SER A 199 -17.91 -100.59 2.02
N PHE A 200 -17.54 -101.57 1.19
CA PHE A 200 -18.41 -102.10 0.15
C PHE A 200 -19.59 -102.84 0.80
N ARG A 201 -20.83 -102.39 0.54
CA ARG A 201 -22.04 -102.93 1.18
C ARG A 201 -22.76 -103.95 0.31
N THR A 202 -22.53 -103.93 -1.00
CA THR A 202 -23.13 -104.89 -1.93
C THR A 202 -22.08 -105.72 -2.68
N PRO A 203 -22.34 -107.01 -2.98
CA PRO A 203 -21.42 -107.83 -3.78
C PRO A 203 -21.11 -107.19 -5.14
N ARG A 204 -22.10 -106.48 -5.69
CA ARG A 204 -21.98 -105.78 -6.97
C ARG A 204 -21.00 -104.60 -6.93
N GLU A 205 -20.93 -103.87 -5.81
CA GLU A 205 -19.92 -102.81 -5.62
C GLU A 205 -18.50 -103.36 -5.64
N VAL A 206 -18.27 -104.53 -5.01
CA VAL A 206 -16.96 -105.21 -5.00
C VAL A 206 -16.58 -105.68 -6.40
N GLU A 207 -17.51 -106.28 -7.13
CA GLU A 207 -17.26 -106.79 -8.49
C GLU A 207 -16.91 -105.66 -9.47
N ILE A 208 -17.58 -104.50 -9.37
CA ILE A 208 -17.29 -103.34 -10.21
C ILE A 208 -15.91 -102.74 -9.87
N PHE A 209 -15.57 -102.62 -8.58
CA PHE A 209 -14.31 -101.99 -8.18
C PHE A 209 -13.09 -102.90 -8.39
N LEU A 210 -13.19 -104.20 -8.08
CA LEU A 210 -12.09 -105.16 -8.21
C LEU A 210 -12.06 -105.92 -9.56
N SER A 211 -13.10 -105.80 -10.40
CA SER A 211 -13.23 -106.50 -11.70
C SER A 211 -13.06 -108.03 -11.60
N THR A 212 -13.44 -108.62 -10.46
CA THR A 212 -13.35 -110.06 -10.21
C THR A 212 -14.68 -110.60 -9.68
N PRO A 213 -15.13 -111.78 -10.13
CA PRO A 213 -16.41 -112.34 -9.71
C PRO A 213 -16.39 -112.68 -8.22
N VAL A 214 -17.46 -112.30 -7.50
CA VAL A 214 -17.59 -112.56 -6.06
C VAL A 214 -18.00 -114.03 -5.84
N LEU A 215 -17.13 -114.81 -5.20
CA LEU A 215 -17.29 -116.26 -5.06
C LEU A 215 -18.23 -116.69 -3.91
N ALA A 216 -18.35 -115.88 -2.84
CA ALA A 216 -19.28 -116.09 -1.75
C ALA A 216 -19.50 -114.79 -0.96
N ALA A 217 -20.72 -114.54 -0.48
CA ALA A 217 -21.04 -113.42 0.42
C ALA A 217 -21.57 -113.98 1.75
N LEU A 218 -20.91 -113.64 2.86
CA LEU A 218 -21.32 -114.02 4.21
C LEU A 218 -22.24 -112.93 4.78
N PRO A 219 -23.48 -113.25 5.18
CA PRO A 219 -24.36 -112.27 5.81
C PRO A 219 -23.79 -111.89 7.18
N LYS A 220 -23.74 -110.58 7.46
CA LYS A 220 -23.49 -110.07 8.80
C LYS A 220 -24.84 -110.00 9.52
N ASN A 221 -24.94 -110.66 10.68
CA ASN A 221 -26.12 -110.61 11.56
C ASN A 221 -26.49 -109.16 11.92
#